data_AF-A0A7S2JXZ8-F1
#
_entry.id   AF-A0A7S2JXZ8-F1
#
_cell.length_a   1.000
_cell.length_b   1.000
_cell.length_c   1.000
_cell.angle_alpha   90.00
_cell.angle_beta   90.00
_cell.angle_gamma   90.00
#
_symmetry.space_group_name_H-M   'P 1'
#
loop_
_entity.id
_entity.type
_entity.pdbx_description
1 polymer ?
#
loop_
_entity_poly.entity_id
_entity_poly.type
_entity_poly.pdbx_seq_one_letter_code
_entity_poly.pdbx_strand_id
1 'polypeptide(L)'
;LVLWAEWHRIAGFAHLFLYFDDPAHDDAAIAEILEVYSSEYLTVVRHCAELRAEWPSLRSWAQFAPFVEDRMCRQLLNIAHCVRRALSAGAGAPESVDWVTHLDHDELFLPPRCGLQEHFAHLEGGGCRLFLYQNYEAVPQAHTLVPFLDVSLFKVPQGTVPRTPLGAQGLEFWASRTAAGNYFLYYDNGKSAVRLRRDGKAEADFAPRSVHVLCP
;
A
#
# COMPACT_ATOMS: atom_id res chain seq x y z
N LEU A 1 -12.58 -7.62 6.14
CA LEU A 1 -11.93 -6.28 6.12
C LEU A 1 -11.68 -5.72 7.53
N VAL A 2 -12.62 -5.87 8.47
CA VAL A 2 -12.48 -5.39 9.86
C VAL A 2 -11.20 -5.86 10.56
N LEU A 3 -10.89 -7.17 10.52
CA LEU A 3 -9.67 -7.71 11.14
C LEU A 3 -8.38 -7.10 10.56
N TRP A 4 -8.39 -6.81 9.26
CA TRP A 4 -7.27 -6.15 8.59
C TRP A 4 -7.09 -4.72 9.09
N ALA A 5 -8.19 -3.96 9.25
CA ALA A 5 -8.14 -2.61 9.79
C ALA A 5 -7.71 -2.61 11.27
N GLU A 6 -8.16 -3.58 12.06
CA GLU A 6 -7.78 -3.74 13.46
C GLU A 6 -6.30 -4.07 13.60
N TRP A 7 -5.76 -4.95 12.75
CA TRP A 7 -4.33 -5.23 12.72
C TRP A 7 -3.52 -3.95 12.51
N HIS A 8 -3.88 -3.13 11.52
CA HIS A 8 -3.16 -1.89 11.24
C HIS A 8 -3.33 -0.85 12.36
N ARG A 9 -4.47 -0.86 13.06
CA ARG A 9 -4.67 -0.01 14.24
C ARG A 9 -3.71 -0.39 15.37
N ILE A 10 -3.62 -1.70 15.65
CA ILE A 10 -2.72 -2.26 16.66
C ILE A 10 -1.25 -2.05 16.25
N ALA A 11 -0.94 -2.16 14.96
CA ALA A 11 0.40 -1.91 14.43
C ALA A 11 0.86 -0.45 14.59
N GLY A 12 -0.08 0.47 14.85
CA GLY A 12 0.18 1.87 15.17
C GLY A 12 -0.10 2.85 14.04
N PHE A 13 -0.87 2.45 13.01
CA PHE A 13 -1.36 3.40 12.02
C PHE A 13 -2.34 4.37 12.69
N ALA A 14 -2.21 5.66 12.39
CA ALA A 14 -3.05 6.71 12.99
C ALA A 14 -4.39 6.87 12.27
N HIS A 15 -4.43 6.61 10.97
CA HIS A 15 -5.61 6.75 10.13
C HIS A 15 -5.51 5.82 8.91
N LEU A 16 -6.65 5.34 8.41
CA LEU A 16 -6.76 4.51 7.21
C LEU A 16 -7.58 5.23 6.14
N PHE A 17 -7.08 5.21 4.91
CA PHE A 17 -7.84 5.61 3.72
C PHE A 17 -8.13 4.36 2.90
N LEU A 18 -9.40 3.94 2.83
CA LEU A 18 -9.83 2.77 2.07
C LEU A 18 -10.52 3.21 0.79
N TYR A 19 -9.91 2.89 -0.35
CA TYR A 19 -10.47 3.14 -1.68
C TYR A 19 -11.09 1.86 -2.23
N PHE A 20 -12.39 1.91 -2.49
CA PHE A 20 -13.16 0.81 -3.07
C PHE A 20 -13.36 1.08 -4.56
N ASP A 21 -12.67 0.29 -5.41
CA ASP A 21 -12.70 0.47 -6.87
C ASP A 21 -14.00 -0.08 -7.49
N ASP A 22 -14.63 -1.08 -6.86
CA ASP A 22 -15.92 -1.64 -7.26
C ASP A 22 -16.90 -1.67 -6.06
N PRO A 23 -17.41 -0.48 -5.65
CA PRO A 23 -18.16 -0.36 -4.41
C PRO A 23 -19.47 -1.17 -4.38
N ALA A 24 -20.05 -1.49 -5.55
CA ALA A 24 -21.28 -2.29 -5.62
C ALA A 24 -21.03 -3.75 -5.19
N HIS A 25 -19.85 -4.29 -5.46
CA HIS A 25 -19.46 -5.62 -5.01
C HIS A 25 -19.02 -5.63 -3.53
N ASP A 26 -18.62 -4.46 -3.01
CA ASP A 26 -18.04 -4.31 -1.67
C ASP A 26 -19.01 -3.73 -0.63
N ASP A 27 -20.28 -3.46 -0.96
CA ASP A 27 -21.23 -2.76 -0.09
C ASP A 27 -21.37 -3.37 1.32
N ALA A 28 -21.39 -4.71 1.41
CA ALA A 28 -21.45 -5.40 2.69
C ALA A 28 -20.18 -5.17 3.53
N ALA A 29 -18.99 -5.23 2.91
CA ALA A 29 -17.73 -4.98 3.59
C ALA A 29 -17.58 -3.51 4.00
N ILE A 30 -18.08 -2.58 3.18
CA ILE A 30 -18.12 -1.15 3.49
C ILE A 30 -19.05 -0.89 4.68
N ALA A 31 -20.25 -1.47 4.69
CA ALA A 31 -21.19 -1.33 5.80
C ALA A 31 -20.58 -1.89 7.10
N GLU A 32 -20.04 -3.10 7.05
CA GLU A 32 -19.42 -3.77 8.20
C GLU A 32 -18.30 -2.92 8.82
N ILE A 33 -17.39 -2.37 8.01
CA ILE A 33 -16.27 -1.59 8.55
C ILE A 33 -16.70 -0.22 9.11
N LEU A 34 -17.73 0.39 8.53
CA LEU A 34 -18.29 1.67 9.01
C LEU A 34 -19.10 1.53 10.30
N GLU A 35 -19.59 0.33 10.62
CA GLU A 35 -20.19 0.04 11.94
C GLU A 35 -19.14 -0.03 13.05
N VAL A 36 -17.88 -0.36 12.71
CA VAL A 36 -16.79 -0.58 13.67
C VAL A 36 -15.92 0.66 13.85
N TYR A 37 -15.57 1.35 12.76
CA TYR A 37 -14.65 2.49 12.80
C TYR A 37 -15.31 3.78 12.35
N SER A 38 -15.12 4.84 13.14
CA SER A 38 -15.59 6.18 12.84
C SER A 38 -14.64 6.93 11.89
N SER A 39 -15.05 8.12 11.46
CA SER A 39 -14.22 9.04 10.68
C SER A 39 -12.99 9.58 11.42
N GLU A 40 -12.82 9.27 12.71
CA GLU A 40 -11.60 9.59 13.47
C GLU A 40 -10.43 8.66 13.14
N TYR A 41 -10.71 7.47 12.59
CA TYR A 41 -9.68 6.49 12.23
C TYR A 41 -9.78 6.04 10.77
N LEU A 42 -10.95 6.18 10.15
CA LEU A 42 -11.21 5.61 8.83
C LEU A 42 -11.87 6.62 7.88
N THR A 43 -11.27 6.79 6.71
CA THR A 43 -11.91 7.44 5.55
C THR A 43 -12.18 6.39 4.49
N VAL A 44 -13.45 6.20 4.13
CA VAL A 44 -13.87 5.37 3.01
C VAL A 44 -14.10 6.25 1.78
N VAL A 45 -13.45 5.91 0.66
CA VAL A 45 -13.64 6.55 -0.64
C VAL A 45 -14.15 5.51 -1.62
N ARG A 46 -15.31 5.75 -2.24
CA ARG A 46 -15.92 4.85 -3.22
C ARG A 46 -15.60 5.34 -4.63
N HIS A 47 -15.39 4.42 -5.57
CA HIS A 47 -15.35 4.77 -6.99
C HIS A 47 -16.73 5.26 -7.44
N CYS A 48 -16.85 6.56 -7.64
CA CYS A 48 -18.09 7.24 -8.02
C CYS A 48 -17.83 8.42 -8.95
N ALA A 49 -18.90 9.07 -9.43
CA ALA A 49 -18.79 10.22 -10.32
C ALA A 49 -18.05 11.40 -9.68
N GLU A 50 -18.22 11.60 -8.37
CA GLU A 50 -17.57 12.66 -7.60
C GLU A 50 -16.05 12.45 -7.53
N LEU A 51 -15.59 11.25 -7.19
CA LEU A 51 -14.16 10.92 -7.22
C LEU A 51 -13.57 11.08 -8.62
N ARG A 52 -14.29 10.64 -9.65
CA ARG A 52 -13.85 10.78 -11.05
C ARG A 52 -13.75 12.25 -11.48
N ALA A 53 -14.63 13.12 -10.97
CA ALA A 53 -14.60 14.55 -11.24
C ALA A 53 -13.42 15.25 -10.55
N GLU A 54 -12.88 14.66 -9.48
CA GLU A 54 -11.71 15.17 -8.78
C GLU A 54 -10.38 14.80 -9.48
N TRP A 55 -10.30 13.67 -10.19
CA TRP A 55 -9.07 13.21 -10.84
C TRP A 55 -8.43 14.20 -11.82
N PRO A 56 -9.16 14.95 -12.67
CA PRO A 56 -8.58 15.94 -13.57
C PRO A 56 -7.75 17.03 -12.90
N SER A 57 -7.98 17.27 -11.60
CA SER A 57 -7.22 18.25 -10.82
C SER A 57 -5.96 17.69 -10.16
N LEU A 58 -5.73 16.37 -10.26
CA LEU A 58 -4.51 15.73 -9.78
C LEU A 58 -3.36 15.99 -10.76
N ARG A 59 -2.15 16.20 -10.23
CA ARG A 59 -0.97 16.48 -11.06
C ARG A 59 -0.59 15.31 -11.98
N SER A 60 -0.88 14.08 -11.55
CA SER A 60 -0.65 12.85 -12.32
C SER A 60 -1.71 12.58 -13.40
N TRP A 61 -2.77 13.39 -13.48
CA TRP A 61 -3.88 13.18 -14.41
C TRP A 61 -3.42 13.05 -15.86
N ALA A 62 -2.59 13.97 -16.35
CA ALA A 62 -2.17 13.97 -17.75
C ALA A 62 -1.47 12.66 -18.18
N GLN A 63 -0.81 11.97 -17.24
CA GLN A 63 -0.16 10.69 -17.49
C GLN A 63 -1.15 9.53 -17.53
N PHE A 64 -2.17 9.51 -16.65
CA PHE A 64 -3.06 8.37 -16.46
C PHE A 64 -4.44 8.53 -17.13
N ALA A 65 -4.82 9.73 -17.55
CA ALA A 65 -6.10 10.01 -18.19
C ALA A 65 -6.40 9.09 -19.40
N PRO A 66 -5.43 8.78 -20.29
CA PRO A 66 -5.69 7.87 -21.43
C PRO A 66 -6.04 6.44 -21.00
N PHE A 67 -5.76 6.08 -19.76
CA PHE A 67 -5.84 4.71 -19.22
C PHE A 67 -6.75 4.62 -18.00
N VAL A 68 -7.67 5.57 -17.81
CA VAL A 68 -8.51 5.64 -16.59
C VAL A 68 -9.41 4.41 -16.38
N GLU A 69 -9.66 3.62 -17.44
CA GLU A 69 -10.40 2.36 -17.35
C GLU A 69 -9.52 1.17 -16.94
N ASP A 70 -8.19 1.34 -16.94
CA ASP A 70 -7.26 0.36 -16.37
C ASP A 70 -7.23 0.44 -14.84
N ARG A 71 -7.32 -0.71 -14.18
CA ARG A 71 -7.37 -0.81 -12.71
C ARG A 71 -6.11 -0.23 -12.06
N MET A 72 -4.94 -0.46 -12.64
CA MET A 72 -3.66 0.02 -12.09
C MET A 72 -3.58 1.53 -12.15
N CYS A 73 -4.04 2.11 -13.26
CA CYS A 73 -4.08 3.55 -13.44
C CYS A 73 -5.06 4.22 -12.45
N ARG A 74 -6.23 3.61 -12.18
CA ARG A 74 -7.14 4.08 -11.13
C ARG A 74 -6.52 3.99 -9.74
N GLN A 75 -5.82 2.91 -9.41
CA GLN A 75 -5.10 2.80 -8.14
C GLN A 75 -4.08 3.94 -7.97
N LEU A 76 -3.30 4.26 -9.00
CA LEU A 76 -2.34 5.36 -8.96
C LEU A 76 -3.02 6.74 -8.78
N LEU A 77 -4.18 6.96 -9.41
CA LEU A 77 -4.99 8.16 -9.20
C LEU A 77 -5.58 8.22 -7.78
N ASN A 78 -6.03 7.08 -7.22
CA ASN A 78 -6.52 6.98 -5.84
C ASN A 78 -5.42 7.28 -4.82
N ILE A 79 -4.19 6.81 -5.05
CA ILE A 79 -3.02 7.15 -4.24
C ILE A 79 -2.75 8.65 -4.28
N ALA A 80 -2.73 9.25 -5.47
CA ALA A 80 -2.52 10.70 -5.62
C ALA A 80 -3.63 11.51 -4.92
N HIS A 81 -4.88 11.08 -5.06
CA HIS A 81 -6.02 11.66 -4.35
C HIS A 81 -5.86 11.56 -2.83
N CYS A 82 -5.42 10.42 -2.30
CA CYS A 82 -5.13 10.19 -0.88
C CYS A 82 -4.07 11.17 -0.36
N VAL A 83 -2.94 11.28 -1.08
CA VAL A 83 -1.85 12.20 -0.73
C VAL A 83 -2.36 13.64 -0.67
N ARG A 84 -3.14 14.08 -1.67
CA ARG A 84 -3.72 15.42 -1.71
C ARG A 84 -4.63 15.69 -0.52
N ARG A 85 -5.50 14.73 -0.17
CA ARG A 85 -6.38 14.85 1.00
C ARG A 85 -5.60 15.05 2.30
N ALA A 86 -4.61 14.18 2.54
CA ALA A 86 -3.78 14.24 3.74
C ALA A 86 -2.94 15.53 3.83
N LEU A 87 -2.51 16.08 2.68
CA LEU A 87 -1.84 17.37 2.59
C LEU A 87 -2.78 18.56 2.85
N SER A 88 -4.03 18.45 2.39
CA SER A 88 -5.05 19.50 2.52
C SER A 88 -5.74 19.48 3.90
N ALA A 89 -5.60 18.38 4.65
CA ALA A 89 -6.15 18.22 5.98
C ALA A 89 -5.55 19.24 6.96
N GLY A 90 -6.41 20.03 7.59
CA GLY A 90 -6.02 21.00 8.61
C GLY A 90 -5.30 20.33 9.80
N ALA A 91 -4.47 21.11 10.50
CA ALA A 91 -3.78 20.61 11.69
C ALA A 91 -4.78 20.06 12.73
N GLY A 92 -4.52 18.84 13.21
CA GLY A 92 -5.39 18.15 14.17
C GLY A 92 -6.59 17.42 13.55
N ALA A 93 -6.81 17.51 12.23
CA ALA A 93 -7.77 16.63 11.56
C ALA A 93 -7.25 15.18 11.54
N PRO A 94 -8.11 14.15 11.61
CA PRO A 94 -7.69 12.74 11.54
C PRO A 94 -6.84 12.40 10.32
N GLU A 95 -7.17 12.98 9.17
CA GLU A 95 -6.44 12.79 7.90
C GLU A 95 -5.08 13.51 7.88
N SER A 96 -4.76 14.34 8.89
CA SER A 96 -3.52 15.12 8.97
C SER A 96 -2.37 14.25 9.48
N VAL A 97 -1.78 13.47 8.57
CA VAL A 97 -0.67 12.54 8.85
C VAL A 97 0.65 13.00 8.23
N ASP A 98 1.79 12.63 8.81
CA ASP A 98 3.11 13.02 8.27
C ASP A 98 3.66 12.04 7.23
N TRP A 99 3.18 10.80 7.26
CA TRP A 99 3.58 9.73 6.35
C TRP A 99 2.34 8.97 5.86
N VAL A 100 2.37 8.57 4.59
CA VAL A 100 1.35 7.72 3.97
C VAL A 100 2.02 6.45 3.46
N THR A 101 1.48 5.29 3.85
CA THR A 101 1.92 3.98 3.36
C THR A 101 0.87 3.42 2.42
N HIS A 102 1.28 3.00 1.23
CA HIS A 102 0.42 2.27 0.31
C HIS A 102 0.47 0.77 0.62
N LEU A 103 -0.71 0.17 0.76
CA LEU A 103 -0.92 -1.25 1.05
C LEU A 103 -2.09 -1.75 0.20
N ASP A 104 -1.94 -2.91 -0.41
CA ASP A 104 -3.10 -3.61 -0.98
C ASP A 104 -3.90 -4.30 0.12
N HIS A 105 -5.20 -4.54 -0.12
CA HIS A 105 -6.10 -5.14 0.88
C HIS A 105 -5.71 -6.59 1.27
N ASP A 106 -4.91 -7.26 0.46
CA ASP A 106 -4.36 -8.59 0.67
C ASP A 106 -2.94 -8.55 1.28
N GLU A 107 -2.51 -7.39 1.79
CA GLU A 107 -1.22 -7.22 2.44
C GLU A 107 -1.35 -6.86 3.92
N LEU A 108 -0.45 -7.37 4.77
CA LEU A 108 -0.26 -6.88 6.13
C LEU A 108 1.03 -6.09 6.28
N PHE A 109 1.02 -5.07 7.13
CA PHE A 109 2.23 -4.39 7.55
C PHE A 109 2.70 -4.91 8.91
N LEU A 110 3.90 -5.49 8.97
CA LEU A 110 4.55 -5.85 10.23
C LEU A 110 5.38 -4.66 10.72
N PRO A 111 5.01 -3.99 11.83
CA PRO A 111 5.77 -2.83 12.30
C PRO A 111 7.18 -3.21 12.74
N PRO A 112 8.16 -2.31 12.57
CA PRO A 112 9.47 -2.46 13.19
C PRO A 112 9.35 -2.63 14.70
N ARG A 113 10.34 -3.28 15.33
CA ARG A 113 10.32 -3.55 16.79
C ARG A 113 10.21 -2.29 17.66
N CYS A 114 10.67 -1.14 17.15
CA CYS A 114 10.55 0.17 17.80
C CYS A 114 9.15 0.81 17.66
N GLY A 115 8.24 0.19 16.90
CA GLY A 115 6.94 0.77 16.55
C GLY A 115 7.03 1.73 15.35
N LEU A 116 5.87 2.06 14.78
CA LEU A 116 5.78 2.89 13.58
C LEU A 116 6.23 4.34 13.82
N GLN A 117 5.86 4.92 14.96
CA GLN A 117 6.17 6.31 15.29
C GLN A 117 7.69 6.53 15.39
N GLU A 118 8.39 5.67 16.14
CA GLU A 118 9.84 5.77 16.27
C GLU A 118 10.55 5.46 14.93
N HIS A 119 10.03 4.50 14.16
CA HIS A 119 10.56 4.20 12.83
C HIS A 119 10.49 5.41 11.89
N PHE A 120 9.32 6.05 11.77
CA PHE A 120 9.16 7.19 10.89
C PHE A 120 9.90 8.44 11.39
N ALA A 121 10.01 8.63 12.72
CA ALA A 121 10.85 9.67 13.29
C ALA A 121 12.34 9.46 12.95
N HIS A 122 12.83 8.22 13.00
CA HIS A 122 14.19 7.88 12.58
C HIS A 122 14.42 8.17 11.09
N LEU A 123 13.48 7.75 10.23
CA LEU A 123 13.53 8.03 8.79
C LEU A 123 13.56 9.53 8.51
N GLU A 124 12.71 10.29 9.20
CA GLU A 124 12.66 11.75 9.09
C GLU A 124 13.97 12.42 9.54
N GLY A 125 14.54 12.00 10.67
CA GLY A 125 15.83 12.47 11.15
C GLY A 125 16.98 12.19 10.17
N GLY A 126 16.87 11.12 9.39
CA GLY A 126 17.79 10.78 8.30
C GLY A 126 17.50 11.51 6.97
N GLY A 127 16.51 12.39 6.91
CA GLY A 127 16.11 13.08 5.68
C GLY A 127 15.41 12.19 4.64
N CYS A 128 14.94 11.00 5.05
CA CYS A 128 14.22 10.09 4.18
C CYS A 128 12.85 10.67 3.80
N ARG A 129 12.47 10.47 2.54
CA ARG A 129 11.21 10.95 1.95
C ARG A 129 10.35 9.83 1.37
N LEU A 130 11.00 8.74 0.99
CA LEU A 130 10.39 7.55 0.44
C LEU A 130 11.13 6.37 1.04
N PHE A 131 10.39 5.44 1.62
CA PHE A 131 10.93 4.18 2.11
C PHE A 131 10.22 3.03 1.43
N LEU A 132 10.99 2.08 0.90
CA LEU A 132 10.49 0.86 0.29
C LEU A 132 10.71 -0.31 1.25
N TYR A 133 9.64 -1.03 1.54
CA TYR A 133 9.67 -2.23 2.37
C TYR A 133 9.75 -3.46 1.46
N GLN A 134 10.38 -4.51 1.96
CA GLN A 134 10.36 -5.81 1.29
C GLN A 134 8.98 -6.45 1.45
N ASN A 135 8.52 -7.13 0.40
CA ASN A 135 7.30 -7.93 0.50
C ASN A 135 7.65 -9.36 0.91
N TYR A 136 6.91 -9.89 1.87
CA TYR A 136 6.98 -11.31 2.25
C TYR A 136 5.71 -11.96 1.72
N GLU A 137 5.86 -12.75 0.66
CA GLU A 137 4.74 -13.44 0.03
C GLU A 137 4.42 -14.72 0.78
N ALA A 138 3.19 -14.86 1.24
CA ALA A 138 2.72 -16.08 1.88
C ALA A 138 2.81 -17.28 0.91
N VAL A 139 3.13 -18.47 1.43
CA VAL A 139 3.14 -19.73 0.69
C VAL A 139 2.15 -20.68 1.34
N PRO A 140 0.85 -20.57 1.02
CA PRO A 140 -0.17 -21.47 1.55
C PRO A 140 0.15 -22.91 1.16
N GLN A 141 0.12 -23.82 2.12
CA GLN A 141 0.38 -25.24 1.89
C GLN A 141 -0.89 -26.01 1.50
N ALA A 142 -2.07 -25.42 1.74
CA ALA A 142 -3.37 -25.93 1.33
C ALA A 142 -4.33 -24.77 1.03
N HIS A 143 -5.29 -24.99 0.14
CA HIS A 143 -6.31 -24.01 -0.28
C HIS A 143 -7.38 -23.75 0.79
N THR A 144 -7.43 -24.57 1.85
CA THR A 144 -8.36 -24.42 2.97
C THR A 144 -7.84 -23.47 4.06
N LEU A 145 -6.58 -23.04 3.97
CA LEU A 145 -5.98 -22.14 4.96
C LEU A 145 -6.46 -20.72 4.73
N VAL A 146 -6.86 -20.05 5.80
CA VAL A 146 -7.28 -18.65 5.77
C VAL A 146 -6.03 -17.75 5.78
N PRO A 147 -5.84 -16.90 4.76
CA PRO A 147 -4.77 -15.91 4.75
C PRO A 147 -4.79 -15.05 6.03
N PHE A 148 -3.61 -14.61 6.48
CA PHE A 148 -3.40 -13.84 7.72
C PHE A 148 -3.63 -14.56 9.05
N LEU A 149 -4.32 -15.70 9.05
CA LEU A 149 -4.60 -16.47 10.26
C LEU A 149 -3.81 -17.77 10.30
N ASP A 150 -3.94 -18.58 9.25
CA ASP A 150 -3.42 -19.96 9.25
C ASP A 150 -2.06 -20.08 8.55
N VAL A 151 -1.70 -19.11 7.70
CA VAL A 151 -0.48 -19.18 6.89
C VAL A 151 0.70 -18.53 7.61
N SER A 152 1.69 -19.36 7.95
CA SER A 152 2.92 -18.93 8.65
C SER A 152 4.19 -19.09 7.80
N LEU A 153 4.09 -19.70 6.62
CA LEU A 153 5.20 -19.86 5.69
C LEU A 153 5.22 -18.71 4.68
N PHE A 154 6.38 -18.09 4.51
CA PHE A 154 6.58 -16.97 3.59
C PHE A 154 7.81 -17.23 2.71
N LYS A 155 7.78 -16.72 1.48
CA LYS A 155 8.97 -16.66 0.62
C LYS A 155 9.99 -15.74 1.27
N VAL A 156 11.27 -16.14 1.17
CA VAL A 156 12.38 -15.25 1.46
C VAL A 156 12.51 -14.27 0.29
N PRO A 157 12.51 -12.94 0.53
CA PRO A 157 12.71 -11.96 -0.52
C PRO A 157 14.01 -12.22 -1.28
N GLN A 158 13.98 -12.18 -2.60
CA GLN A 158 15.12 -12.55 -3.45
C GLN A 158 16.42 -11.85 -3.04
N GLY A 159 16.35 -10.54 -2.75
CA GLY A 159 17.51 -9.73 -2.34
C GLY A 159 18.10 -10.10 -0.98
N THR A 160 17.42 -10.92 -0.18
CA THR A 160 17.88 -11.39 1.13
C THR A 160 18.32 -12.85 1.14
N VAL A 161 18.16 -13.57 0.01
CA VAL A 161 18.60 -14.96 -0.09
C VAL A 161 20.13 -15.02 0.09
N PRO A 162 20.64 -15.83 1.05
CA PRO A 162 22.07 -15.91 1.29
C PRO A 162 22.85 -16.36 0.05
N ARG A 163 23.97 -15.69 -0.24
CA ARG A 163 24.88 -16.04 -1.37
C ARG A 163 25.70 -17.29 -1.08
N THR A 164 25.00 -18.41 -0.91
CA THR A 164 25.55 -19.74 -0.62
C THR A 164 25.12 -20.72 -1.72
N PRO A 165 25.76 -21.90 -1.87
CA PRO A 165 25.30 -22.91 -2.81
C PRO A 165 23.83 -23.31 -2.59
N LEU A 166 23.38 -23.39 -1.33
CA LEU A 166 21.98 -23.68 -1.00
C LEU A 166 21.04 -22.55 -1.42
N GLY A 167 21.42 -21.30 -1.20
CA GLY A 167 20.65 -20.13 -1.65
C GLY A 167 20.54 -20.07 -3.18
N ALA A 168 21.62 -20.35 -3.89
CA ALA A 168 21.63 -20.42 -5.36
C ALA A 168 20.68 -21.53 -5.87
N GLN A 169 20.75 -22.73 -5.30
CA GLN A 169 19.82 -23.82 -5.63
C GLN A 169 18.36 -23.44 -5.38
N GLY A 170 18.07 -22.72 -4.30
CA GLY A 170 16.73 -22.21 -4.02
C GLY A 170 16.23 -21.23 -5.08
N LEU A 171 17.07 -20.28 -5.50
CA LEU A 171 16.73 -19.34 -6.57
C LEU A 171 16.51 -20.06 -7.92
N GLU A 172 17.38 -21.00 -8.28
CA GLU A 172 17.26 -21.80 -9.50
C GLU A 172 15.98 -22.63 -9.53
N PHE A 173 15.60 -23.25 -8.40
CA PHE A 173 14.36 -24.01 -8.27
C PHE A 173 13.10 -23.18 -8.54
N TRP A 174 13.07 -21.93 -8.05
CA TRP A 174 11.96 -21.03 -8.34
C TRP A 174 12.01 -20.52 -9.78
N ALA A 175 13.19 -20.13 -10.27
CA ALA A 175 13.40 -19.69 -11.65
C ALA A 175 12.96 -20.74 -12.68
N SER A 176 13.19 -22.04 -12.41
CA SER A 176 12.83 -23.11 -13.34
C SER A 176 11.32 -23.36 -13.49
N ARG A 177 10.48 -22.72 -12.66
CA ARG A 177 9.01 -22.90 -12.70
C ARG A 177 8.28 -22.00 -13.68
N THR A 178 8.97 -21.04 -14.28
CA THR A 178 8.36 -20.11 -15.23
C THR A 178 9.33 -19.83 -16.37
N ALA A 179 8.80 -19.68 -17.57
CA ALA A 179 9.55 -19.17 -18.71
C ALA A 179 9.59 -17.63 -18.73
N ALA A 180 8.84 -16.97 -17.85
CA ALA A 180 8.69 -15.50 -17.79
C ALA A 180 9.78 -14.81 -16.95
N GLY A 181 10.91 -15.48 -16.68
CA GLY A 181 11.98 -14.94 -15.85
C GLY A 181 11.50 -14.69 -14.41
N ASN A 182 11.82 -13.52 -13.85
CA ASN A 182 11.39 -13.16 -12.49
C ASN A 182 9.88 -12.88 -12.38
N TYR A 183 9.17 -12.75 -13.50
CA TYR A 183 7.75 -12.43 -13.49
C TYR A 183 6.94 -13.54 -12.81
N PHE A 184 6.08 -13.15 -11.85
CA PHE A 184 5.35 -14.03 -10.92
C PHE A 184 6.18 -14.82 -9.89
N LEU A 185 7.50 -14.65 -9.84
CA LEU A 185 8.32 -15.33 -8.83
C LEU A 185 8.52 -14.49 -7.57
N TYR A 186 8.85 -13.22 -7.76
CA TYR A 186 9.12 -12.25 -6.71
C TYR A 186 8.58 -10.89 -7.11
N TYR A 187 8.05 -10.13 -6.16
CA TYR A 187 7.83 -8.71 -6.36
C TYR A 187 9.16 -7.95 -6.42
N ASP A 188 9.35 -7.11 -7.46
CA ASP A 188 10.52 -6.23 -7.59
C ASP A 188 10.49 -5.08 -6.57
N ASN A 189 9.30 -4.58 -6.24
CA ASN A 189 9.09 -3.57 -5.21
C ASN A 189 8.01 -4.07 -4.24
N GLY A 190 8.22 -3.91 -2.93
CA GLY A 190 7.16 -4.15 -1.95
C GLY A 190 6.36 -2.89 -1.63
N LYS A 191 5.91 -2.81 -0.38
CA LYS A 191 5.13 -1.68 0.14
C LYS A 191 5.98 -0.42 0.16
N SER A 192 5.33 0.74 0.07
CA SER A 192 6.05 2.01 0.05
C SER A 192 5.40 3.02 0.99
N ALA A 193 6.22 3.75 1.73
CA ALA A 193 5.78 4.90 2.51
C ALA A 193 6.42 6.20 2.00
N VAL A 194 5.62 7.25 1.87
CA VAL A 194 6.05 8.59 1.49
C VAL A 194 5.82 9.57 2.63
N ARG A 195 6.78 10.49 2.82
CA ARG A 195 6.63 11.62 3.73
C ARG A 195 5.87 12.76 3.06
N LEU A 196 4.88 13.30 3.77
CA LEU A 196 4.12 14.47 3.36
C LEU A 196 4.82 15.75 3.83
N ARG A 197 4.96 16.74 2.94
CA ARG A 197 5.54 18.06 3.24
C ARG A 197 4.45 19.13 3.25
N ARG A 198 4.30 19.82 4.37
CA ARG A 198 3.35 20.94 4.54
C ARG A 198 3.99 22.32 4.45
N ASP A 199 5.28 22.41 4.14
CA ASP A 199 6.10 23.62 4.28
C ASP A 199 5.95 24.66 3.15
N GLY A 200 4.78 24.73 2.51
CA GLY A 200 4.38 25.80 1.58
C GLY A 200 5.15 25.88 0.26
N LYS A 201 6.25 25.13 0.11
CA LYS A 201 6.86 24.86 -1.19
C LYS A 201 6.02 23.77 -1.83
N ALA A 202 5.38 24.07 -2.96
CA ALA A 202 4.57 23.15 -3.74
C ALA A 202 5.38 21.93 -4.20
N GLU A 203 5.65 20.99 -3.30
CA GLU A 203 6.15 19.68 -3.64
C GLU A 203 4.93 18.77 -3.78
N ALA A 204 4.69 18.46 -5.06
CA ALA A 204 3.62 17.69 -5.67
C ALA A 204 3.05 16.53 -4.84
N ASP A 205 1.81 16.16 -5.19
CA ASP A 205 1.23 14.83 -4.96
C ASP A 205 2.23 13.75 -5.45
N PHE A 206 3.20 13.40 -4.62
CA PHE A 206 4.16 12.34 -4.90
C PHE A 206 3.42 11.06 -4.60
N ALA A 207 2.77 10.50 -5.61
CA ALA A 207 2.28 9.13 -5.52
C ALA A 207 3.52 8.22 -5.39
N PRO A 208 3.75 7.58 -4.23
CA PRO A 208 4.85 6.63 -4.13
C PRO A 208 4.63 5.54 -5.17
N ARG A 209 5.69 5.25 -5.92
CA ARG A 209 5.69 4.15 -6.88
C ARG A 209 5.78 2.84 -6.09
N SER A 210 4.65 2.32 -5.63
CA SER A 210 4.57 0.92 -5.18
C SER A 210 4.39 0.00 -6.40
N VAL A 211 4.84 -1.25 -6.28
CA VAL A 211 4.57 -2.54 -7.01
C VAL A 211 4.15 -2.55 -8.50
N HIS A 212 3.59 -1.48 -9.05
CA HIS A 212 2.85 -1.41 -10.31
C HIS A 212 3.42 -0.37 -11.29
N VAL A 213 4.73 -0.20 -11.31
CA VAL A 213 5.37 0.42 -12.49
C VAL A 213 5.39 -0.61 -13.61
N LEU A 214 4.25 -0.76 -14.28
CA LEU A 214 4.26 -1.08 -15.70
C LEU A 214 4.69 0.23 -16.39
N CYS A 215 6.00 0.40 -16.58
CA CYS A 215 6.45 1.28 -17.65
C CYS A 215 6.10 0.56 -18.97
N PRO A 216 5.31 1.16 -19.88
CA PRO A 216 5.46 0.83 -21.28
C PRO A 216 6.88 1.17 -21.76
#